data_AF-A0A971K3S0-F1
#
_entry.id   AF-A0A971K3S0-F1
#
_cell.length_a   1.000
_cell.length_b   1.000
_cell.length_c   1.000
_cell.angle_alpha   90.00
_cell.angle_beta   90.00
_cell.angle_gamma   90.00
#
_symmetry.space_group_name_H-M   'P 1'
#
loop_
_entity.id
_entity.type
_entity.pdbx_description
1 polymer ?
#
loop_
_entity_poly.entity_id
_entity_poly.type
_entity_poly.pdbx_seq_one_letter_code
_entity_poly.pdbx_strand_id
1 'polypeptide(L)'
;MYTFTNQFISNEKNYEFLKTAMMGPNAMRVAEELASYLDINKNMRILDLGIAWWKDLWSEAEGIEIADIGEMNCCKQAWDEWLACPNPYAVSDMKMMEAEGGKYFNLIRLIAKVI
;
A
#
# COMPACT_ATOMS: atom_id res chain seq x y z
N MET A 1 -22.78 -4.15 -2.67
CA MET A 1 -22.56 -2.75 -2.24
C MET A 1 -21.61 -2.12 -3.25
N TYR A 2 -21.93 -0.96 -3.83
CA TYR A 2 -20.97 -0.26 -4.70
C TYR A 2 -19.88 0.33 -3.83
N THR A 3 -18.67 -0.24 -3.88
CA THR A 3 -17.52 0.26 -3.12
C THR A 3 -17.16 1.68 -3.58
N PHE A 4 -16.46 2.46 -2.75
CA PHE A 4 -16.06 3.84 -3.08
C PHE A 4 -15.34 3.87 -4.42
N THR A 5 -14.42 2.92 -4.65
CA THR A 5 -13.70 2.82 -5.92
C THR A 5 -14.64 2.68 -7.12
N ASN A 6 -15.69 1.85 -7.02
CA ASN A 6 -16.67 1.68 -8.11
C ASN A 6 -17.49 2.95 -8.36
N GLN A 7 -17.87 3.67 -7.32
CA GLN A 7 -18.58 4.95 -7.44
C GLN A 7 -17.68 6.01 -8.05
N PHE A 8 -16.42 6.08 -7.62
CA PHE A 8 -15.43 7.04 -8.10
C PHE A 8 -15.17 6.88 -9.61
N ILE A 9 -14.93 5.64 -10.08
CA ILE A 9 -14.63 5.36 -11.50
C ILE A 9 -15.87 5.38 -12.41
N SER A 10 -17.09 5.39 -11.85
CA SER A 10 -18.31 5.53 -12.64
C SER A 10 -18.44 6.91 -13.31
N ASN A 11 -17.67 7.89 -12.81
CA ASN A 11 -17.51 9.20 -13.44
C ASN A 11 -16.33 9.17 -14.42
N GLU A 12 -16.60 9.49 -15.69
CA GLU A 12 -15.63 9.42 -16.78
C GLU A 12 -14.40 10.30 -16.55
N LYS A 13 -14.56 11.51 -16.00
CA LYS A 13 -13.42 12.41 -15.71
C LYS A 13 -12.53 11.86 -14.61
N ASN A 14 -13.13 11.29 -13.57
CA ASN A 14 -12.39 10.65 -12.48
C ASN A 14 -11.64 9.40 -12.96
N TYR A 15 -12.25 8.64 -13.86
CA TYR A 15 -11.64 7.46 -14.46
C TYR A 15 -10.43 7.85 -15.34
N GLU A 16 -10.54 8.88 -16.18
CA GLU A 16 -9.40 9.39 -16.95
C GLU A 16 -8.28 9.96 -16.07
N PHE A 17 -8.64 10.71 -15.03
CA PHE A 17 -7.68 11.20 -14.03
C PHE A 17 -6.92 10.04 -13.39
N LEU A 18 -7.65 9.03 -12.91
CA LEU A 18 -7.08 7.84 -12.28
C LEU A 18 -6.13 7.09 -13.21
N LYS A 19 -6.54 6.87 -14.47
CA LYS A 19 -5.68 6.22 -15.49
C LYS A 19 -4.41 7.01 -15.81
N THR A 20 -4.48 8.34 -15.76
CA THR A 20 -3.32 9.20 -16.08
C THR A 20 -2.36 9.32 -14.89
N ALA A 21 -2.89 9.31 -13.66
CA ALA A 21 -2.09 9.42 -12.44
C ALA A 21 -1.49 8.09 -11.98
N MET A 22 -2.11 6.96 -12.35
CA MET A 22 -1.64 5.65 -11.96
C MET A 22 -0.56 5.15 -12.92
N MET A 23 0.60 4.80 -12.37
CA MET A 23 1.61 4.03 -13.10
C MET A 23 1.43 2.50 -12.91
N GLY A 24 0.42 2.04 -12.13
CA GLY A 24 0.05 0.62 -12.07
C GLY A 24 -1.18 0.14 -11.33
N PRO A 25 -1.10 -0.83 -10.37
CA PRO A 25 -2.27 -1.45 -9.80
C PRO A 25 -3.13 -0.37 -9.17
N ASN A 26 -4.45 -0.60 -9.17
CA ASN A 26 -5.39 0.37 -8.63
C ASN A 26 -5.21 0.47 -7.12
N ALA A 27 -4.32 1.37 -6.69
CA ALA A 27 -3.97 1.57 -5.29
C ALA A 27 -5.21 1.90 -4.44
N MET A 28 -6.22 2.57 -5.01
CA MET A 28 -7.48 2.79 -4.30
C MET A 28 -8.24 1.48 -4.05
N ARG A 29 -8.29 0.59 -5.06
CA ARG A 29 -8.90 -0.74 -4.91
C ARG A 29 -8.13 -1.58 -3.90
N VAL A 30 -6.81 -1.64 -4.02
CA VAL A 30 -5.97 -2.42 -3.10
C VAL A 30 -6.12 -1.91 -1.67
N ALA A 31 -6.06 -0.59 -1.46
CA ALA A 31 -6.28 0.01 -0.15
C ALA A 31 -7.70 -0.27 0.39
N GLU A 32 -8.74 -0.18 -0.45
CA GLU A 32 -10.12 -0.45 -0.06
C GLU A 32 -10.32 -1.92 0.37
N GLU A 33 -9.78 -2.88 -0.38
CA GLU A 33 -9.88 -4.31 -0.03
C GLU A 33 -9.09 -4.64 1.25
N LEU A 34 -7.85 -4.15 1.38
CA LEU A 34 -7.01 -4.42 2.56
C LEU A 34 -7.56 -3.73 3.82
N ALA A 35 -8.06 -2.51 3.70
CA ALA A 35 -8.63 -1.77 4.81
C ALA A 35 -10.05 -2.23 5.19
N SER A 36 -10.73 -3.03 4.35
CA SER A 36 -12.09 -3.51 4.63
C SER A 36 -12.19 -4.38 5.89
N TYR A 37 -11.08 -4.99 6.31
CA TYR A 37 -10.99 -5.79 7.54
C TYR A 37 -10.61 -4.97 8.78
N LEU A 38 -10.26 -3.68 8.61
CA LEU A 38 -9.89 -2.79 9.70
C LEU A 38 -11.15 -2.08 10.25
N ASP A 39 -11.30 -2.05 11.57
CA ASP A 39 -12.38 -1.29 12.24
C ASP A 39 -12.04 0.21 12.30
N ILE A 40 -12.05 0.87 11.15
CA ILE A 40 -11.72 2.29 11.00
C ILE A 40 -12.96 3.13 11.30
N ASN A 41 -12.85 4.07 12.24
CA ASN A 41 -13.90 5.04 12.55
C ASN A 41 -13.44 6.49 12.43
N LYS A 42 -14.41 7.41 12.36
CA LYS A 42 -14.20 8.86 12.13
C LYS A 42 -13.32 9.58 13.16
N ASN A 43 -13.06 8.98 14.33
CA ASN A 43 -12.22 9.56 15.37
C ASN A 43 -10.76 9.07 15.28
N MET A 44 -10.46 8.12 14.39
CA MET A 44 -9.12 7.59 14.16
C MET A 44 -8.34 8.48 13.19
N ARG A 45 -7.01 8.49 13.33
CA ARG A 45 -6.10 9.14 12.38
C ARG A 45 -5.35 8.07 11.60
N ILE A 46 -5.40 8.13 10.28
CA ILE A 46 -4.65 7.25 9.37
C ILE A 46 -3.43 8.03 8.88
N LEU A 47 -2.28 7.36 8.85
CA LEU A 47 -1.01 7.97 8.51
C LEU A 47 -0.25 7.03 7.56
N ASP A 48 -0.06 7.46 6.31
CA ASP A 48 0.62 6.71 5.24
C ASP A 48 2.00 7.33 4.99
N LEU A 49 3.05 6.58 5.29
CA LEU A 49 4.41 7.09 5.35
C LEU A 49 5.42 6.01 4.95
N GLY A 50 6.24 6.31 3.94
CA GLY A 50 7.35 5.46 3.51
C GLY A 50 8.48 5.37 4.56
N ILE A 51 9.41 4.41 4.35
CA ILE A 51 10.53 4.10 5.27
C ILE A 51 11.30 5.35 5.72
N ALA A 52 11.69 6.19 4.75
CA ALA A 52 12.55 7.34 5.03
C ALA A 52 11.89 8.29 6.04
N TRP A 53 10.60 8.53 5.88
CA TRP A 53 9.86 9.40 6.79
C TRP A 53 9.77 8.82 8.20
N TRP A 54 9.46 7.52 8.35
CA TRP A 54 9.38 6.90 9.68
C TRP A 54 10.72 6.85 10.39
N LYS A 55 11.80 6.60 9.62
CA LYS A 55 13.16 6.64 10.15
C LYS A 55 13.47 8.02 10.72
N ASP A 56 13.20 9.06 9.93
CA ASP A 56 13.46 10.44 10.31
C ASP A 56 12.61 10.84 11.51
N LEU A 57 11.30 10.63 11.48
CA LEU A 57 10.41 10.96 12.60
C LEU A 57 10.83 10.28 13.91
N TRP A 58 11.05 8.96 13.90
CA TRP A 58 11.31 8.22 15.15
C TRP A 58 12.73 8.41 15.67
N SER A 59 13.66 8.84 14.83
CA SER A 59 14.98 9.25 15.28
C SER A 59 14.96 10.52 16.13
N GLU A 60 13.92 11.35 15.98
CA GLU A 60 13.73 12.59 16.75
C GLU A 60 12.84 12.39 18.00
N ALA A 61 12.24 11.21 18.16
CA ALA A 61 11.32 10.92 19.27
C ALA A 61 12.08 10.60 20.57
N GLU A 62 11.83 11.38 21.62
CA GLU A 62 12.40 11.14 22.95
C GLU A 62 11.80 9.86 23.57
N GLY A 63 12.65 9.02 24.16
CA GLY A 63 12.22 7.75 24.78
C GLY A 63 11.93 6.61 23.79
N ILE A 64 12.35 6.74 22.52
CA ILE A 64 12.25 5.68 21.51
C ILE A 64 13.64 5.26 21.04
N GLU A 65 13.88 3.95 21.00
CA GLU A 65 15.04 3.35 20.35
C GLU A 65 14.57 2.53 19.13
N ILE A 66 14.96 2.93 17.93
CA ILE A 66 14.72 2.12 16.71
C ILE A 66 15.68 0.93 16.72
N ALA A 67 15.14 -0.27 16.93
CA ALA A 67 15.90 -1.51 16.95
C ALA A 67 16.19 -2.05 15.54
N ASP A 68 15.26 -1.84 14.59
CA ASP A 68 15.42 -2.28 13.21
C ASP A 68 14.44 -1.56 12.27
N ILE A 69 14.88 -1.22 11.07
CA ILE A 69 14.02 -0.69 10.01
C ILE A 69 14.57 -1.11 8.65
N GLY A 70 13.71 -1.65 7.80
CA GLY A 70 14.14 -2.07 6.48
C GLY A 70 13.04 -2.70 5.65
N GLU A 71 13.39 -2.99 4.41
CA GLU A 71 12.55 -3.72 3.48
C GLU A 71 12.41 -5.19 3.96
N MET A 72 11.23 -5.75 3.84
CA MET A 72 10.98 -7.13 4.23
C MET A 72 11.53 -8.08 3.17
N ASN A 73 12.35 -9.04 3.60
CA ASN A 73 12.90 -10.08 2.71
C ASN A 73 11.82 -10.92 2.00
N CYS A 74 10.61 -10.98 2.56
CA CYS A 74 9.47 -11.67 1.96
C CYS A 74 8.71 -10.84 0.93
N CYS A 75 9.14 -9.60 0.63
CA CYS A 75 8.45 -8.72 -0.30
C CYS A 75 8.24 -9.40 -1.66
N LYS A 76 9.29 -10.00 -2.22
CA LYS A 76 9.19 -10.77 -3.46
C LYS A 76 8.22 -11.95 -3.34
N GLN A 77 8.34 -12.74 -2.27
CA GLN A 77 7.48 -13.90 -2.05
C GLN A 77 6.00 -13.50 -1.93
N ALA A 78 5.68 -12.44 -1.19
CA ALA A 78 4.32 -11.94 -1.03
C ALA A 78 3.72 -11.47 -2.37
N TRP A 79 4.52 -10.81 -3.21
CA TRP A 79 4.11 -10.45 -4.57
C TRP A 79 3.96 -11.67 -5.48
N ASP A 80 4.87 -12.63 -5.43
CA ASP A 80 4.76 -13.87 -6.20
C ASP A 80 3.46 -14.63 -5.83
N GLU A 81 3.15 -14.72 -4.55
CA GLU A 81 1.92 -15.35 -4.03
C GLU A 81 0.65 -14.56 -4.41
N TRP A 82 0.70 -13.23 -4.34
CA TRP A 82 -0.40 -12.35 -4.78
C TRP A 82 -0.68 -12.55 -6.26
N LEU A 83 0.34 -12.48 -7.12
CA LEU A 83 0.21 -12.60 -8.57
C LEU A 83 -0.19 -14.01 -9.03
N ALA A 84 0.08 -15.04 -8.23
CA ALA A 84 -0.36 -16.41 -8.49
C ALA A 84 -1.85 -16.66 -8.12
N CYS A 85 -2.47 -15.74 -7.39
CA CYS A 85 -3.86 -15.88 -6.94
C CYS A 85 -4.86 -15.61 -8.09
N PRO A 86 -5.96 -16.38 -8.21
CA PRO A 86 -7.00 -16.14 -9.23
C PRO A 86 -7.87 -14.90 -8.94
N ASN A 87 -7.50 -14.09 -7.94
CA ASN A 87 -8.21 -12.86 -7.62
C ASN A 87 -8.17 -11.91 -8.84
N PRO A 88 -9.32 -11.39 -9.32
CA PRO A 88 -9.36 -10.54 -10.51
C PRO A 88 -8.50 -9.27 -10.39
N TYR A 89 -8.23 -8.80 -9.16
CA TYR A 89 -7.33 -7.67 -8.91
C TYR A 89 -5.87 -8.07 -9.07
N ALA A 90 -5.45 -9.21 -8.51
CA ALA A 90 -4.11 -9.75 -8.72
C ALA A 90 -3.80 -9.98 -10.21
N VAL A 91 -4.79 -10.50 -10.96
CA VAL A 91 -4.68 -10.70 -12.40
C VAL A 91 -4.49 -9.37 -13.15
N SER A 92 -5.16 -8.30 -12.72
CA SER A 92 -4.98 -6.98 -13.34
C SER A 92 -3.62 -6.34 -13.03
N ASP A 93 -3.02 -6.71 -11.90
CA ASP A 93 -1.75 -6.15 -11.43
C ASP A 93 -0.53 -6.75 -12.15
N MET A 94 -0.66 -7.93 -12.76
CA MET A 94 0.42 -8.62 -13.50
C MET A 94 1.08 -7.73 -14.56
N LYS A 95 0.27 -7.06 -15.39
CA LYS A 95 0.77 -6.22 -16.49
C LYS A 95 1.64 -5.08 -15.98
N MET A 96 1.30 -4.52 -14.81
CA MET A 96 2.12 -3.47 -14.24
C MET A 96 3.36 -4.04 -13.56
N MET A 97 3.25 -5.15 -12.86
CA MET A 97 4.43 -5.74 -12.25
C MET A 97 5.50 -6.13 -13.28
N GLU A 98 5.08 -6.54 -14.48
CA GLU A 98 5.96 -6.73 -15.63
C GLU A 98 6.59 -5.40 -16.12
N ALA A 99 5.82 -4.30 -16.15
CA ALA A 99 6.29 -3.00 -16.64
C ALA A 99 7.28 -2.31 -15.69
N GLU A 100 7.04 -2.39 -14.37
CA GLU A 100 7.83 -1.73 -13.34
C GLU A 100 8.95 -2.61 -12.77
N GLY A 101 8.86 -3.93 -12.98
CA GLY A 101 9.89 -4.89 -12.59
C GLY A 101 10.15 -4.96 -11.08
N GLY A 102 9.14 -4.70 -10.24
CA GLY A 102 9.29 -4.79 -8.78
C GLY A 102 9.79 -3.53 -8.07
N LYS A 103 10.05 -2.44 -8.80
CA LYS A 103 10.83 -1.29 -8.26
C LYS A 103 10.13 -0.44 -7.21
N TYR A 104 8.80 -0.44 -7.18
CA TYR A 104 8.03 0.56 -6.41
C TYR A 104 7.11 -0.02 -5.34
N PHE A 105 7.03 -1.35 -5.19
CA PHE A 105 6.08 -2.00 -4.30
C PHE A 105 6.77 -2.74 -3.18
N ASN A 106 7.15 -2.00 -2.15
CA ASN A 106 7.85 -2.58 -1.03
C ASN A 106 6.96 -2.86 0.18
N LEU A 107 7.30 -3.92 0.90
CA LEU A 107 6.79 -4.18 2.24
C LEU A 107 7.90 -3.84 3.23
N ILE A 108 7.56 -3.05 4.25
CA ILE A 108 8.57 -2.45 5.13
C ILE A 108 8.31 -2.94 6.56
N ARG A 109 9.38 -3.24 7.28
CA ARG A 109 9.35 -3.59 8.70
C ARG A 109 10.01 -2.48 9.49
N LEU A 110 9.38 -2.12 10.60
CA LEU A 110 9.93 -1.22 11.59
C LEU A 110 9.73 -1.86 12.96
N ILE A 111 10.81 -2.00 13.73
CA ILE A 111 10.81 -2.45 15.12
C ILE A 111 11.45 -1.35 15.97
N ALA A 112 10.74 -0.87 16.98
CA ALA A 112 11.29 0.04 17.98
C ALA A 112 10.88 -0.38 19.39
N LYS A 113 11.59 0.18 20.36
CA LYS A 113 11.36 -0.01 21.80
C LYS A 113 11.12 1.33 22.46
N VAL A 114 10.25 1.35 23.46
CA VAL A 114 10.11 2.48 24.38
C VAL A 114 11.13 2.29 25.51
N ILE A 115 11.90 3.33 25.83
CA ILE A 115 12.95 3.35 26.86
C ILE A 115 12.68 4.38 27.94
#